data_AF-A0A645IJ01-F1
#
_entry.id   AF-A0A645IJ01-F1
#
_cell.length_a   1.000
_cell.length_b   1.000
_cell.length_c   1.000
_cell.angle_alpha   90.00
_cell.angle_beta   90.00
_cell.angle_gamma   90.00
#
_symmetry.space_group_name_H-M   'P 1'
#
loop_
_entity.id
_entity.type
_entity.pdbx_description
1 polymer ?
#
loop_
_entity_poly.entity_id
_entity_poly.type
_entity_poly.pdbx_seq_one_letter_code
_entity_poly.pdbx_strand_id
1 'polypeptide(L)' 'MTLEVRVSNIPAQRLYEKIGFVNRGIRRQYYSDTKEDAMIMWLDSL' A
#
# COMPACT_ATOMS: atom_id res chain seq x y z
N MET A 1 12.63 -0.16 1.53
CA MET A 1 11.88 0.87 0.77
C MET A 1 10.40 0.79 1.13
N THR A 2 9.63 1.90 1.12
CA THR A 2 8.21 1.92 1.50
C THR A 2 7.34 2.59 0.42
N LEU A 3 6.08 2.18 0.31
CA LEU A 3 5.07 2.84 -0.50
C LEU A 3 3.69 2.84 0.19
N GLU A 4 2.81 3.74 -0.23
CA GLU A 4 1.39 3.74 0.11
C GLU A 4 0.54 3.45 -1.12
N VAL A 5 -0.45 2.57 -1.00
CA VAL A 5 -1.39 2.22 -2.06
C VAL A 5 -2.83 2.28 -1.55
N ARG A 6 -3.76 2.76 -2.37
CA ARG A 6 -5.21 2.74 -2.09
C ARG A 6 -5.68 1.32 -1.74
N VAL A 7 -6.46 1.18 -0.68
CA VAL A 7 -7.02 -0.13 -0.26
C VAL A 7 -7.93 -0.73 -1.32
N SER A 8 -8.57 0.10 -2.16
CA SER A 8 -9.38 -0.35 -3.29
C SER A 8 -8.57 -0.77 -4.52
N ASN A 9 -7.29 -0.39 -4.63
CA ASN A 9 -6.47 -0.67 -5.81
C ASN A 9 -5.80 -2.05 -5.72
N ILE A 10 -6.65 -3.09 -5.78
CA ILE A 10 -6.24 -4.51 -5.75
C ILE A 10 -5.22 -4.86 -6.84
N PRO A 11 -5.32 -4.36 -8.10
CA PRO A 11 -4.31 -4.63 -9.12
C PRO A 11 -2.91 -4.14 -8.72
N ALA A 12 -2.79 -2.93 -8.17
CA ALA A 12 -1.50 -2.40 -7.73
C ALA A 12 -0.95 -3.14 -6.50
N GLN A 13 -1.80 -3.45 -5.52
CA GLN A 13 -1.40 -4.27 -4.35
C GLN A 13 -0.77 -5.60 -4.80
N ARG A 14 -1.44 -6.34 -5.70
CA ARG A 14 -0.92 -7.60 -6.24
C ARG A 14 0.38 -7.44 -7.03
N LEU A 15 0.54 -6.33 -7.75
CA LEU A 15 1.79 -6.02 -8.45
C LEU A 15 2.93 -5.83 -7.44
N TYR A 16 2.70 -5.05 -6.38
CA TYR A 16 3.71 -4.79 -5.36
C TYR A 16 4.05 -6.04 -4.56
N GLU A 17 3.06 -6.87 -4.22
CA GLU A 17 3.29 -8.19 -3.59
C GLU A 17 4.22 -9.07 -4.42
N LYS A 18 4.02 -9.13 -5.75
CA LYS A 18 4.91 -9.89 -6.66
C LYS A 18 6.34 -9.35 -6.71
N ILE A 19 6.53 -8.06 -6.47
CA ILE A 19 7.85 -7.42 -6.42
C ILE A 19 8.52 -7.64 -5.04
N GLY A 20 7.81 -8.21 -4.07
CA GLY A 20 8.32 -8.53 -2.74
C GLY A 20 7.94 -7.52 -1.66
N PHE A 21 7.07 -6.55 -1.98
CA PHE A 21 6.51 -5.68 -0.94
C PHE A 21 5.53 -6.45 -0.06
N VAL A 22 5.55 -6.18 1.24
CA VAL A 22 4.65 -6.78 2.23
C VAL A 22 3.81 -5.71 2.91
N ASN A 23 2.54 -6.00 3.18
CA ASN A 23 1.65 -5.12 3.94
C ASN A 23 2.17 -4.96 5.38
N ARG A 24 2.31 -3.73 5.86
CA ARG A 24 2.74 -3.39 7.23
C ARG A 24 1.71 -2.59 8.01
N GLY A 25 0.58 -2.18 7.41
CA GLY A 25 -0.49 -1.48 8.11
C GLY A 25 -1.35 -0.60 7.22
N ILE A 26 -2.35 0.04 7.85
CA ILE A 26 -3.32 0.92 7.19
C ILE A 26 -3.26 2.32 7.82
N ARG A 27 -3.23 3.35 6.98
CA ARG A 27 -3.52 4.74 7.38
C ARG A 27 -4.96 5.06 7.00
N ARG A 28 -5.78 5.37 8.01
CA ARG A 28 -7.18 5.72 7.79
C ARG A 28 -7.31 7.08 7.11
N GLN A 29 -8.22 7.19 6.15
CA GLN A 29 -8.58 8.43 5.45
C GLN A 29 -7.38 9.21 4.90
N TYR A 30 -6.37 8.49 4.42
CA TYR A 30 -5.10 9.05 3.97
C TYR A 30 -5.23 9.90 2.70
N TYR A 31 -6.02 9.44 1.73
CA TYR A 31 -6.23 10.17 0.49
C TYR A 31 -7.25 11.30 0.72
N SER A 32 -6.81 12.54 0.56
CA SER A 32 -7.59 13.73 0.93
C SER A 32 -8.84 13.96 0.06
N ASP A 33 -8.79 13.52 -1.19
CA ASP A 33 -9.84 13.65 -2.20
C ASP A 33 -11.07 12.77 -1.93
N THR A 34 -10.84 11.59 -1.38
CA THR A 34 -11.82 10.50 -1.28
C THR A 34 -12.04 10.03 0.15
N LYS A 35 -11.19 10.47 1.08
CA LYS A 35 -11.06 9.92 2.44
C LYS A 35 -10.83 8.42 2.44
N GLU A 36 -10.23 7.90 1.38
CA GLU A 36 -9.88 6.50 1.28
C GLU A 36 -8.65 6.19 2.14
N ASP A 37 -8.66 5.00 2.73
CA ASP A 37 -7.53 4.45 3.46
C ASP A 37 -6.36 4.11 2.53
N ALA A 38 -5.14 4.19 3.06
CA ALA A 38 -3.93 3.73 2.39
C ALA A 38 -3.33 2.53 3.10
N MET A 39 -2.99 1.50 2.32
CA MET A 39 -2.16 0.39 2.76
C MET A 39 -0.69 0.78 2.63
N ILE A 40 0.05 0.69 3.73
CA ILE A 40 1.50 0.87 3.74
C ILE A 40 2.12 -0.49 3.42
N MET A 41 2.95 -0.53 2.38
CA MET A 41 3.71 -1.72 2.01
C MET A 41 5.21 -1.45 2.06
N TRP A 42 5.97 -2.40 2.59
CA TRP A 42 7.43 -2.30 2.74
C TRP A 42 8.12 -3.37 1.91
N LEU A 43 9.20 -2.99 1.23
CA LEU A 43 10.16 -3.90 0.67
C LEU A 43 11.37 -3.90 1.61
N ASP A 44 11.58 -5.02 2.30
CA ASP A 44 12.77 -5.24 3.11
C ASP A 44 13.96 -5.38 2.15
N SER A 45 14.89 -4.42 2.21
CA SER A 45 16.14 -4.53 1.45
C SER A 45 16.97 -5.65 2.08
N LEU A 46 17.37 -6.64 1.29
CA LEU A 46 18.41 -7.60 1.68
C LEU A 46 19.74 -6.89 1.95
#